data_AF-M0CU92-F1
#
_entry.id   AF-M0CU92-F1
#
_cell.length_a   1.000
_cell.length_b   1.000
_cell.length_c   1.000
_cell.angle_alpha   90.00
_cell.angle_beta   90.00
_cell.angle_gamma   90.00
#
_symmetry.space_group_name_H-M   'P 1'
#
loop_
_entity.id
_entity.type
_entity.pdbx_description
1 polymer ?
#
loop_
_entity_poly.entity_id
_entity_poly.type
_entity_poly.pdbx_seq_one_letter_code
_entity_poly.pdbx_strand_id
1 'polypeptide(L)' 'MGCLLETETLYGTDVAATILDAAHELDATAIVFTPRSANRWLKLLSGDVERKLLSQADRPLVVLPRSDQET' A
#
# COMPACT_ATOMS: atom_id res chain seq x y z
N MET A 1 -0.09 -11.98 25.07
CA MET A 1 -1.33 -11.54 24.39
C MET A 1 -1.04 -11.61 22.90
N GLY A 2 -1.73 -12.50 22.16
CA GLY A 2 -1.46 -12.72 20.74
C GLY A 2 -2.12 -11.64 19.88
N CYS A 3 -1.59 -11.42 18.67
CA CYS A 3 -2.22 -10.64 17.62
C CYS A 3 -2.98 -11.61 16.69
N LEU A 4 -4.20 -11.25 16.29
CA LEU A 4 -4.90 -11.95 15.21
C LEU A 4 -4.31 -11.47 13.88
N LEU A 5 -3.71 -12.39 13.13
CA LEU A 5 -3.09 -12.12 11.84
C LEU A 5 -3.76 -12.99 10.78
N GLU A 6 -4.29 -12.34 9.75
CA GLU A 6 -4.74 -12.98 8.52
C GLU A 6 -3.80 -12.59 7.38
N THR A 7 -3.61 -13.48 6.42
CA THR A 7 -2.71 -13.26 5.29
C THR A 7 -3.31 -13.86 4.03
N GLU A 8 -3.32 -13.09 2.97
CA GLU A 8 -3.83 -13.48 1.66
C GLU A 8 -2.86 -13.01 0.57
N THR A 9 -2.79 -13.75 -0.54
CA THR A 9 -2.03 -13.36 -1.73
C THR A 9 -2.98 -13.10 -2.87
N LEU A 10 -2.99 -11.87 -3.36
CA LEU A 10 -3.83 -11.42 -4.46
C LEU A 10 -2.99 -11.19 -5.72
N TYR A 11 -3.62 -11.42 -6.88
CA TYR A 11 -3.01 -11.22 -8.19
C TYR A 11 -3.85 -10.23 -9.00
N GLY A 12 -3.20 -9.18 -9.49
CA GLY A 12 -3.83 -8.22 -10.39
C GLY A 12 -2.80 -7.54 -11.30
N THR A 13 -3.25 -7.13 -12.48
CA THR A 13 -2.41 -6.42 -13.46
C THR A 13 -1.99 -5.05 -12.96
N ASP A 14 -2.87 -4.40 -12.17
CA ASP A 14 -2.60 -3.15 -11.47
C ASP A 14 -2.57 -3.41 -9.96
N VAL A 15 -1.36 -3.38 -9.38
CA VAL A 15 -1.14 -3.66 -7.96
C VAL A 15 -1.84 -2.63 -7.07
N ALA A 16 -1.90 -1.36 -7.47
CA ALA A 16 -2.52 -0.32 -6.67
C ALA A 16 -4.04 -0.50 -6.60
N ALA A 17 -4.67 -0.78 -7.75
CA ALA A 17 -6.10 -1.08 -7.80
C ALA A 17 -6.45 -2.33 -6.96
N THR A 18 -5.62 -3.38 -7.05
CA THR A 18 -5.82 -4.63 -6.30
C THR A 18 -5.76 -4.40 -4.78
N ILE A 19 -4.84 -3.56 -4.30
CA ILE A 19 -4.73 -3.23 -2.87
C ILE A 19 -5.94 -2.43 -2.38
N LEU A 20 -6.41 -1.46 -3.18
CA LEU A 20 -7.57 -0.64 -2.82
C LEU A 20 -8.86 -1.46 -2.76
N ASP A 21 -9.06 -2.37 -3.72
CA ASP A 21 -10.21 -3.27 -3.77
C ASP A 21 -10.22 -4.20 -2.55
N ALA A 22 -9.10 -4.83 -2.24
CA ALA A 22 -8.95 -5.67 -1.06
C ALA A 22 -9.21 -4.89 0.25
N ALA A 23 -8.72 -3.66 0.35
CA ALA A 23 -8.98 -2.82 1.52
C ALA A 23 -10.46 -2.42 1.65
N HIS A 24 -11.19 -2.38 0.54
CA HIS A 24 -12.63 -2.18 0.54
C HIS A 24 -13.36 -3.45 0.99
N GLU A 25 -13.04 -4.60 0.40
CA GLU A 25 -13.66 -5.90 0.72
C GLU A 25 -13.44 -6.32 2.19
N LEU A 26 -12.24 -6.06 2.72
CA LEU A 26 -11.86 -6.38 4.10
C LEU A 26 -12.28 -5.32 5.13
N ASP A 27 -12.94 -4.25 4.69
CA ASP A 27 -13.29 -3.09 5.51
C ASP A 27 -12.09 -2.49 6.29
N ALA A 28 -10.90 -2.50 5.69
CA ALA A 28 -9.65 -2.15 6.36
C ALA A 28 -9.62 -0.68 6.80
N THR A 29 -9.25 -0.38 8.06
CA THR A 29 -9.23 1.01 8.54
C THR A 29 -8.07 1.85 8.00
N ALA A 30 -6.98 1.20 7.56
CA ALA A 30 -5.81 1.85 7.01
C ALA A 30 -5.02 0.85 6.14
N ILE A 31 -4.31 1.39 5.14
CA ILE A 31 -3.40 0.61 4.29
C ILE A 31 -1.98 1.03 4.66
N VAL A 32 -1.15 0.07 5.07
CA VAL A 32 0.25 0.31 5.48
C VAL A 32 1.18 -0.43 4.54
N PHE A 33 2.17 0.26 3.97
CA PHE A 33 3.16 -0.41 3.13
C PHE A 33 4.54 0.24 3.16
N THR A 34 5.54 -0.58 2.87
CA THR A 34 6.95 -0.20 2.79
C THR A 34 7.41 -0.30 1.32
N PRO A 35 8.07 0.73 0.77
CA PRO A 35 8.58 0.64 -0.59
C PRO A 35 9.66 -0.42 -0.74
N ARG A 36 9.79 -0.92 -1.96
CA ARG A 36 10.94 -1.74 -2.35
C ARG A 36 12.15 -0.90 -2.81
N SER A 37 11.94 0.35 -3.23
CA SER A 37 12.99 1.27 -3.70
C SER A 37 12.72 2.70 -3.22
N ALA A 38 13.71 3.32 -2.55
CA ALA A 38 13.63 4.71 -2.08
C ALA A 38 13.35 5.70 -3.24
N ASN A 39 13.92 5.42 -4.43
CA ASN A 39 13.73 6.23 -5.63
C ASN A 39 12.36 6.05 -6.31
N ARG A 40 11.56 5.05 -5.90
CA ARG A 40 10.21 4.84 -6.46
C ARG A 40 9.14 5.68 -5.77
N TRP A 41 9.27 6.05 -4.49
CA TRP A 41 8.31 6.99 -3.90
C TRP A 41 8.40 8.37 -4.50
N LEU A 42 9.59 8.94 -4.68
CA LEU A 42 9.72 10.24 -5.35
C LEU A 42 9.14 10.22 -6.78
N LYS A 43 9.25 9.07 -7.49
CA LYS A 43 8.64 8.88 -8.82
C LYS A 43 7.13 8.61 -8.77
N LEU A 44 6.64 7.92 -7.74
CA LEU A 44 5.22 7.73 -7.49
C LEU A 44 4.57 9.06 -7.13
N LEU A 45 5.27 9.94 -6.40
CA LEU A 45 4.84 11.31 -6.10
C LEU A 45 4.94 12.29 -7.29
N SER A 46 5.29 11.81 -8.48
CA SER A 46 5.52 12.61 -9.69
C SER A 46 4.82 12.04 -10.94
N GLY A 47 3.91 11.07 -10.80
CA GLY A 47 3.29 10.36 -11.93
C GLY A 47 1.80 10.04 -11.76
N ASP A 48 1.13 9.77 -12.89
CA ASP A 48 -0.33 9.55 -13.03
C ASP A 48 -0.98 8.54 -12.05
N VAL A 49 -0.21 7.60 -11.50
CA VAL A 49 -0.69 6.58 -10.54
C VAL A 49 -1.06 7.20 -9.17
N GLU A 50 -0.39 8.27 -8.77
CA GLU A 50 -0.69 8.99 -7.53
C GLU A 50 -2.02 9.73 -7.60
N ARG A 51 -2.35 10.32 -8.75
CA ARG A 51 -3.60 11.07 -8.93
C ARG A 51 -4.80 10.14 -8.78
N LYS A 52 -4.65 8.86 -9.12
CA LYS A 52 -5.66 7.82 -8.91
C LYS A 52 -5.71 7.36 -7.44
N LEU A 53 -4.56 7.08 -6.83
CA LEU A 53 -4.50 6.67 -5.41
C LEU A 53 -4.95 7.77 -4.45
N LEU A 54 -4.53 9.02 -4.65
CA LEU A 54 -4.91 10.16 -3.81
C LEU A 54 -6.34 10.64 -4.05
N SER A 55 -6.87 10.46 -5.26
CA SER A 55 -8.26 10.85 -5.58
C SER A 55 -9.30 9.78 -5.25
N GLN A 56 -8.89 8.51 -5.05
CA GLN A 56 -9.81 7.39 -4.84
C GLN A 56 -9.58 6.63 -3.53
N ALA A 57 -8.57 6.98 -2.73
CA ALA A 57 -8.42 6.40 -1.40
C ALA A 57 -9.44 7.01 -0.45
N ASP A 58 -10.51 6.27 -0.16
CA ASP A 58 -11.49 6.64 0.87
C ASP A 58 -10.96 6.43 2.31
N ARG A 59 -9.70 5.98 2.45
CA ARG A 59 -9.10 5.52 3.73
C ARG A 59 -7.63 5.93 3.86
N PRO A 60 -7.10 6.07 5.09
CA PRO A 60 -5.71 6.46 5.33
C PRO A 60 -4.68 5.51 4.69
N LEU A 61 -3.70 6.11 4.02
CA LEU A 61 -2.54 5.42 3.45
C LEU A 61 -1.28 5.80 4.25
N VAL A 62 -0.63 4.81 4.85
CA VAL A 62 0.58 4.99 5.68
C VAL A 62 1.79 4.39 4.98
N VAL A 63 2.77 5.25 4.73
CA VAL A 63 4.02 4.87 4.11
C VAL A 63 5.08 4.71 5.19
N LEU A 64 5.60 3.50 5.35
CA LEU A 64 6.71 3.26 6.26
C LEU A 64 8.04 3.44 5.52
N PRO A 65 9.00 4.18 6.10
CA PRO A 65 10.35 4.20 5.56
C PRO A 65 10.92 2.78 5.61
N ARG A 66 11.68 2.40 4.59
CA ARG A 66 12.38 1.13 4.61
C ARG A 66 13.35 1.15 5.80
N SER A 67 13.15 0.23 6.73
CA SER A 67 14.16 -0.09 7.73
C SER A 67 15.30 -0.77 6.97
N ASP A 68 16.43 -0.10 6.85
CA ASP A 68 17.66 -0.76 6.45
C ASP A 68 18.11 -1.64 7.62
N GLN A 69 17.43 -2.78 7.80
CA GLN A 69 17.92 -3.88 8.59
C GLN A 69 18.76 -4.73 7.63
N GLU A 70 19.93 -4.18 7.28
CA GLU A 70 21.08 -4.96 6.83
C GLU A 70 21.59 -5.75 8.04
N THR A 71 21.43 -7.08 7.99
CA THR A 71 22.41 -8.02 8.55
C THR A 71 22.43 -9.25 7.65
#